data_AF-A0A401PH45-F1
#
_entry.id   AF-A0A401PH45-F1
#
_cell.length_a   1.000
_cell.length_b   1.000
_cell.length_c   1.000
_cell.angle_alpha   90.00
_cell.angle_beta   90.00
_cell.angle_gamma   90.00
#
_symmetry.space_group_name_H-M   'P 1'
#
loop_
_entity.id
_entity.type
_entity.pdbx_description
1 polymer ?
#
loop_
_entity_poly.entity_id
_entity_poly.type
_entity_poly.pdbx_seq_one_letter_code
_entity_poly.pdbx_strand_id
1 'polypeptide(L)'
;AALNFPKFCEPVQRGDAKEEDAHRLWKNIEPHLKRAMQTVYLREISSLVEDGGRLSAHAHVELPYYSKFLLIAAYLSSYNPARTDKRFFMKHHGKIKKTSFLKKHEKTSNHLLGPKPFPLDRLLAIFYSIVDSRVTPTANIFSQITSLVALQLLTHVGHDDQLDGPKYKCTANLDFIRAIARTVNFDIVRYLYDFL
;
A
#
# COMPACT_ATOMS: atom_id res chain seq x y z
N ALA A 1 7.66 -31.34 -0.16
CA ALA A 1 7.13 -32.64 -0.62
C ALA A 1 6.00 -33.14 0.28
N ALA A 2 6.21 -33.26 1.61
CA ALA A 2 5.22 -33.81 2.53
C ALA A 2 3.85 -33.07 2.56
N LEU A 3 3.82 -31.74 2.42
CA LEU A 3 2.59 -30.94 2.54
C LEU A 3 1.53 -31.25 1.47
N ASN A 4 1.94 -31.56 0.23
CA ASN A 4 1.00 -31.74 -0.88
C ASN A 4 0.62 -33.20 -1.13
N PHE A 5 1.27 -34.14 -0.43
CA PHE A 5 1.04 -35.58 -0.61
C PHE A 5 -0.38 -36.03 -0.18
N PRO A 6 -0.95 -35.55 0.94
CA PRO A 6 -2.33 -35.89 1.30
C PRO A 6 -3.35 -35.48 0.23
N LYS A 7 -3.16 -34.30 -0.37
CA LYS A 7 -3.98 -33.78 -1.48
C LYS A 7 -3.86 -34.61 -2.76
N PHE A 8 -2.73 -35.26 -2.99
CA PHE A 8 -2.51 -36.13 -4.14
C PHE A 8 -3.29 -37.44 -4.01
N CYS A 9 -3.35 -38.00 -2.80
CA CYS A 9 -4.05 -39.26 -2.51
C CYS A 9 -5.57 -39.10 -2.34
N GLU A 10 -6.09 -37.88 -2.19
CA GLU A 10 -7.52 -37.59 -1.94
C GLU A 10 -8.48 -38.30 -2.94
N PRO A 11 -8.23 -38.34 -4.27
CA PRO A 11 -9.11 -39.04 -5.21
C PRO A 11 -9.09 -40.56 -5.06
N VAL A 12 -7.98 -41.14 -4.61
CA VAL A 12 -7.85 -42.58 -4.35
C VAL A 12 -8.62 -42.96 -3.09
N GLN A 13 -8.50 -42.14 -2.04
CA GLN A 13 -9.21 -42.35 -0.77
C GLN A 13 -10.73 -42.22 -0.92
N ARG A 14 -11.21 -41.37 -1.84
CA ARG A 14 -12.62 -41.22 -2.18
C ARG A 14 -13.16 -42.29 -3.11
N GLY A 15 -12.29 -43.08 -3.75
CA GLY A 15 -12.68 -44.09 -4.75
C GLY A 15 -12.98 -43.52 -6.14
N ASP A 16 -12.68 -42.24 -6.39
CA ASP A 16 -12.92 -41.56 -7.68
C ASP A 16 -11.87 -41.91 -8.75
N ALA A 17 -10.69 -42.38 -8.32
CA ALA A 17 -9.59 -42.80 -9.19
C ALA A 17 -8.84 -44.00 -8.60
N LYS A 18 -8.26 -44.83 -9.47
CA LYS A 18 -7.35 -45.91 -9.07
C LYS A 18 -5.93 -45.36 -8.88
N GLU A 19 -5.11 -46.09 -8.14
CA GLU A 19 -3.68 -45.77 -7.95
C GLU A 19 -2.91 -45.73 -9.28
N GLU A 20 -3.37 -46.47 -10.27
CA GLU A 20 -2.78 -46.56 -11.62
C GLU A 20 -3.17 -45.38 -12.53
N ASP A 21 -4.20 -44.59 -12.17
CA ASP A 21 -4.74 -43.51 -13.00
C ASP A 21 -3.91 -42.22 -12.89
N ALA A 22 -2.63 -42.29 -13.25
CA ALA A 22 -1.65 -41.21 -13.09
C ALA A 22 -2.12 -39.86 -13.66
N HIS A 23 -2.81 -39.87 -14.80
CA HIS A 23 -3.31 -38.65 -15.44
C HIS A 23 -4.43 -37.96 -14.63
N ARG A 24 -5.31 -38.74 -13.97
CA ARG A 24 -6.38 -38.19 -13.12
C ARG A 24 -5.81 -37.60 -11.83
N LEU A 25 -4.84 -38.29 -11.22
CA LEU A 25 -4.16 -37.81 -10.02
C LEU A 25 -3.34 -36.54 -10.31
N TRP A 26 -2.66 -36.49 -11.47
CA TRP A 26 -1.95 -35.29 -11.92
C TRP A 26 -2.89 -34.11 -12.11
N LYS A 27 -4.01 -34.28 -12.82
CA LYS A 27 -5.00 -33.22 -13.06
C LYS A 27 -5.58 -32.67 -11.76
N ASN A 28 -5.74 -33.51 -10.74
CA ASN A 28 -6.19 -33.09 -9.41
C ASN A 28 -5.14 -32.25 -8.68
N ILE A 29 -3.87 -32.70 -8.65
CA ILE A 29 -2.82 -32.04 -7.85
C ILE A 29 -2.17 -30.84 -8.57
N GLU A 30 -2.17 -30.80 -9.90
CA GLU A 30 -1.56 -29.74 -10.70
C GLU A 30 -1.97 -28.31 -10.27
N PRO A 31 -3.25 -27.95 -10.08
CA PRO A 31 -3.63 -26.61 -9.61
C PRO A 31 -3.12 -26.31 -8.20
N HIS A 32 -3.05 -27.31 -7.32
CA HIS A 32 -2.52 -27.16 -5.97
C HIS A 32 -1.01 -26.93 -5.98
N LEU A 33 -0.27 -27.66 -6.83
CA LEU A 33 1.16 -27.45 -7.01
C LEU A 33 1.45 -26.07 -7.60
N LYS A 34 0.72 -25.62 -8.63
CA LYS A 34 0.89 -24.28 -9.20
C LYS A 34 0.68 -23.18 -8.15
N ARG A 35 -0.32 -23.32 -7.28
CA ARG A 35 -0.58 -22.39 -6.17
C ARG A 35 0.50 -22.46 -5.08
N ALA A 36 0.91 -23.68 -4.71
CA ALA A 36 1.98 -23.89 -3.74
C ALA A 36 3.32 -23.35 -4.25
N MET A 37 3.63 -23.49 -5.54
CA MET A 37 4.84 -22.91 -6.13
C MET A 37 4.87 -21.39 -5.98
N GLN A 38 3.74 -20.69 -6.10
CA GLN A 38 3.70 -19.24 -5.92
C GLN A 38 3.96 -18.78 -4.48
N THR A 39 3.82 -19.67 -3.49
CA THR A 39 3.81 -19.32 -2.05
C THR A 39 4.94 -19.99 -1.25
N VAL A 40 5.36 -21.20 -1.64
CA VAL A 40 6.41 -21.99 -0.96
C VAL A 40 7.80 -21.37 -1.16
N TYR A 41 8.09 -20.77 -2.32
CA TYR A 41 9.37 -20.07 -2.54
C TYR A 41 9.52 -18.82 -1.67
N LEU A 42 8.41 -18.23 -1.22
CA LEU A 42 8.41 -17.02 -0.38
C LEU A 42 8.55 -17.34 1.11
N ARG A 43 8.64 -18.63 1.51
CA ARG A 43 8.63 -19.08 2.91
C ARG A 43 7.42 -18.55 3.70
N GLU A 44 6.35 -18.16 2.99
CA GLU A 44 5.15 -17.56 3.57
C GLU A 44 4.31 -18.60 4.31
N ILE A 45 4.46 -19.89 4.01
CA ILE A 45 3.71 -20.94 4.70
C ILE A 45 4.48 -21.37 5.95
N SER A 46 4.19 -20.72 7.09
CA SER A 46 4.23 -21.47 8.35
C SER A 46 3.21 -22.60 8.22
N SER A 47 3.60 -23.83 8.56
CA SER A 47 2.87 -25.08 8.30
C SER A 47 1.50 -25.23 9.01
N LEU A 48 0.88 -24.12 9.42
CA LEU A 48 -0.32 -24.05 10.25
C LEU A 48 -1.48 -23.28 9.62
N VAL A 49 -1.37 -22.83 8.37
CA VAL A 49 -2.44 -22.07 7.70
C VAL A 49 -2.82 -22.76 6.38
N GLU A 50 -3.64 -23.81 6.49
CA GLU A 50 -4.24 -24.49 5.32
C GLU A 50 -5.48 -23.78 4.78
N ASP A 51 -5.94 -22.70 5.42
CA ASP A 51 -7.15 -21.99 5.00
C ASP A 51 -6.86 -20.56 4.55
N GLY A 52 -6.74 -20.37 3.23
CA GLY A 52 -7.12 -19.18 2.46
C GLY A 52 -6.50 -17.80 2.78
N GLY A 53 -5.80 -17.64 3.90
CA GLY A 53 -5.23 -16.39 4.35
C GLY A 53 -3.92 -16.12 3.64
N ARG A 54 -3.98 -15.46 2.48
CA ARG A 54 -2.82 -14.78 1.91
C ARG A 54 -2.19 -13.98 3.06
N LEU A 55 -0.93 -14.24 3.40
CA LEU A 55 -0.11 -13.38 4.26
C LEU A 55 0.24 -12.07 3.55
N SER A 56 -0.76 -11.42 2.96
CA SER A 56 -0.78 -9.96 2.89
C SER A 56 -0.98 -9.46 4.33
N ALA A 57 0.02 -9.70 5.19
CA ALA A 57 0.00 -9.39 6.61
C ALA A 57 -0.12 -7.87 6.89
N HIS A 58 -0.08 -7.04 5.85
CA HIS A 58 -0.34 -5.61 5.92
C HIS A 58 -1.83 -5.27 5.80
N ALA A 59 -2.72 -6.17 5.37
CA ALA A 59 -4.13 -5.84 5.12
C ALA A 59 -4.94 -5.55 6.40
N HIS A 60 -4.42 -5.88 7.60
CA HIS A 60 -5.11 -5.73 8.88
C HIS A 60 -4.31 -4.92 9.93
N VAL A 61 -3.59 -3.87 9.52
CA VAL A 61 -3.01 -2.92 10.48
C VAL A 61 -4.09 -1.94 10.91
N GLU A 62 -4.57 -2.07 12.16
CA GLU A 62 -5.46 -1.07 12.76
C GLU A 62 -4.65 0.15 13.22
N LEU A 63 -4.93 1.29 12.61
CA LEU A 63 -4.30 2.58 12.93
C LEU A 63 -5.34 3.56 13.50
N PRO A 64 -4.95 4.46 14.41
CA PRO A 64 -5.81 5.57 14.84
C PRO A 64 -6.28 6.43 13.66
N TYR A 65 -7.43 7.09 13.80
CA TYR A 65 -8.06 7.88 12.73
C TYR A 65 -7.11 8.89 12.09
N TYR A 66 -6.42 9.73 12.88
CA TYR A 66 -5.49 10.71 12.34
C TYR A 66 -4.23 10.07 11.77
N SER A 67 -3.80 8.92 12.28
CA SER A 67 -2.65 8.19 11.75
C SER A 67 -2.95 7.64 10.35
N LYS A 68 -4.19 7.20 10.10
CA LYS A 68 -4.66 6.80 8.77
C LYS A 68 -4.57 7.96 7.77
N PHE A 69 -5.08 9.14 8.14
CA PHE A 69 -5.01 10.33 7.29
C PHE A 69 -3.59 10.85 7.08
N LEU A 70 -2.74 10.83 8.13
CA LEU A 70 -1.32 11.18 8.01
C LEU A 70 -0.61 10.25 7.02
N LEU A 71 -0.89 8.95 7.09
CA LEU A 71 -0.29 7.98 6.18
C LEU A 71 -0.78 8.13 4.73
N ILE A 72 -2.07 8.43 4.53
CA ILE A 72 -2.63 8.78 3.20
C ILE A 72 -1.97 10.06 2.66
N ALA A 73 -1.88 11.11 3.47
CA ALA A 73 -1.25 12.38 3.09
C ALA A 73 0.24 12.19 2.75
N ALA A 74 0.96 11.37 3.51
CA ALA A 74 2.34 11.01 3.24
C ALA A 74 2.49 10.25 1.92
N TYR A 75 1.60 9.32 1.62
CA TYR A 75 1.59 8.62 0.33
C TYR A 75 1.40 9.61 -0.83
N LEU A 76 0.39 10.49 -0.73
CA LEU A 76 0.15 11.54 -1.72
C LEU A 76 1.36 12.46 -1.87
N SER A 77 2.02 12.83 -0.77
CA SER A 77 3.24 13.64 -0.78
C SER A 77 4.40 12.94 -1.50
N SER A 78 4.59 11.64 -1.28
CA SER A 78 5.70 10.89 -1.92
C SER A 78 5.50 10.60 -3.40
N TYR A 79 4.26 10.37 -3.85
CA TYR A 79 3.99 9.94 -5.23
C TYR A 79 3.55 11.09 -6.15
N ASN A 80 2.96 12.15 -5.61
CA ASN A 80 2.61 13.32 -6.41
C ASN A 80 3.76 14.33 -6.49
N PRO A 81 4.02 14.94 -7.66
CA PRO A 81 4.92 16.08 -7.75
C PRO A 81 4.36 17.29 -6.97
N ALA A 82 5.21 18.01 -6.23
CA ALA A 82 4.80 19.18 -5.42
C ALA A 82 4.08 20.28 -6.23
N ARG A 83 4.42 20.43 -7.53
CA ARG A 83 3.73 21.35 -8.46
C ARG A 83 2.22 21.07 -8.61
N THR A 84 1.77 19.86 -8.28
CA THR A 84 0.38 19.43 -8.40
C THR A 84 -0.44 19.69 -7.13
N ASP A 85 0.22 19.93 -5.98
CA ASP A 85 -0.44 20.00 -4.68
C ASP A 85 -1.55 21.04 -4.64
N LYS A 86 -1.28 22.22 -5.20
CA LYS A 86 -2.26 23.29 -5.31
C LYS A 86 -3.56 22.70 -5.89
N ARG A 87 -3.50 22.21 -7.14
CA ARG A 87 -4.66 21.70 -7.89
C ARG A 87 -5.50 20.68 -7.10
N PHE A 88 -4.87 19.80 -6.34
CA PHE A 88 -5.56 18.74 -5.62
C PHE A 88 -6.10 19.17 -4.25
N PHE A 89 -5.42 20.08 -3.57
CA PHE A 89 -5.62 20.29 -2.13
C PHE A 89 -6.12 21.69 -1.75
N MET A 90 -6.09 22.68 -2.66
CA MET A 90 -6.69 23.99 -2.35
C MET A 90 -8.18 24.02 -2.75
N LYS A 91 -9.07 24.18 -1.76
CA LYS A 91 -10.53 24.22 -1.91
C LYS A 91 -11.04 25.34 -2.83
N HIS A 92 -10.28 26.43 -2.98
CA HIS A 92 -10.58 27.54 -3.89
C HIS A 92 -9.61 27.60 -5.08
N HIS A 93 -9.41 26.47 -5.75
CA HIS A 93 -8.83 26.52 -7.08
C HIS A 93 -9.84 27.18 -8.02
N GLY A 94 -9.61 28.47 -8.32
CA GLY A 94 -10.22 29.09 -9.49
C GLY A 94 -10.01 28.23 -10.74
N LYS A 95 -10.73 28.50 -11.83
CA LYS A 95 -10.73 27.69 -13.07
C LYS A 95 -9.30 27.43 -13.55
N ILE A 96 -8.71 26.29 -13.16
CA ILE A 96 -7.39 25.88 -13.64
C ILE A 96 -7.55 25.61 -15.13
N LYS A 97 -6.90 26.43 -15.96
CA LYS A 97 -6.89 26.22 -17.41
C LYS A 97 -6.29 24.84 -17.67
N LYS A 98 -7.13 23.90 -18.14
CA LYS A 98 -6.75 22.52 -18.53
C LYS A 98 -5.58 22.47 -19.53
N THR A 99 -5.27 23.58 -20.20
CA THR A 99 -4.28 23.69 -21.27
C THR A 99 -2.83 23.56 -20.81
N SER A 100 -2.49 23.84 -19.54
CA SER A 100 -1.11 23.76 -19.05
C SER A 100 -0.66 22.35 -18.63
N PHE A 101 -1.59 21.44 -18.34
CA PHE A 101 -1.29 20.11 -17.79
C PHE A 101 -1.27 19.00 -18.83
N LEU A 102 -1.85 19.22 -20.01
CA LEU A 102 -2.03 18.19 -21.04
C LEU A 102 -0.74 17.80 -21.81
N LYS A 103 0.43 18.39 -21.52
CA LYS A 103 1.64 18.18 -22.37
C LYS A 103 2.96 18.09 -21.61
N LYS A 104 3.02 17.34 -20.52
CA LYS A 104 4.25 16.62 -20.20
C LYS A 104 3.85 15.24 -19.70
N HIS A 105 3.61 14.35 -20.67
CA HIS A 105 3.67 12.92 -20.43
C HIS A 105 5.08 12.66 -19.90
N GLU A 106 5.25 12.73 -18.58
CA GLU A 106 6.43 12.19 -17.93
C GLU A 106 6.40 10.73 -18.37
N LYS A 107 7.32 10.35 -19.27
CA LYS A 107 7.27 9.05 -19.99
C LYS A 107 7.32 7.85 -19.03
N THR A 108 7.59 8.12 -17.75
CA THR A 108 7.66 7.19 -16.64
C THR A 108 6.66 7.60 -15.57
N SER A 109 5.73 6.71 -15.23
CA SER A 109 4.82 6.87 -14.09
C SER A 109 5.63 7.12 -12.81
N ASN A 110 5.16 8.01 -11.93
CA ASN A 110 5.81 8.25 -10.64
C ASN A 110 5.85 6.99 -9.78
N HIS A 111 4.85 6.10 -9.92
CA HIS A 111 4.87 4.81 -9.24
C HIS A 111 6.01 3.88 -9.70
N LEU A 112 6.48 4.03 -10.95
CA LEU A 112 7.65 3.30 -11.46
C LEU A 112 8.98 3.89 -10.95
N LEU A 113 9.02 5.20 -10.69
CA LEU A 113 10.20 5.89 -10.13
C LEU A 113 10.35 5.65 -8.62
N GLY A 114 9.27 5.25 -7.96
CA GLY A 114 9.22 5.01 -6.52
C GLY A 114 8.95 6.28 -5.70
N PRO A 115 8.86 6.14 -4.36
CA PRO A 115 8.43 7.22 -3.49
C PRO A 115 9.53 8.29 -3.36
N LYS A 116 9.15 9.56 -3.52
CA LYS A 116 10.04 10.73 -3.41
C LYS A 116 10.03 11.27 -1.97
N PRO A 117 11.16 11.79 -1.45
CA PRO A 117 11.18 12.45 -0.17
C PRO A 117 10.38 13.77 -0.22
N PHE A 118 9.75 14.13 0.89
CA PHE A 118 8.95 15.34 1.05
C PHE A 118 9.20 15.99 2.42
N PRO A 119 9.11 17.33 2.53
CA PRO A 119 9.27 18.01 3.81
C PRO A 119 8.03 17.87 4.71
N LEU A 120 8.22 17.98 6.02
CA LEU A 120 7.14 17.93 7.02
C LEU A 120 6.01 18.93 6.74
N ASP A 121 6.33 20.14 6.32
CA ASP A 121 5.32 21.18 6.05
C ASP A 121 4.33 20.77 4.96
N ARG A 122 4.83 20.08 3.93
CA ARG A 122 4.00 19.56 2.83
C ARG A 122 3.05 18.47 3.33
N LEU A 123 3.56 17.56 4.16
CA LEU A 123 2.74 16.52 4.80
C LEU A 123 1.59 17.14 5.59
N LEU A 124 1.91 18.10 6.46
CA LEU A 124 0.92 18.77 7.31
C LEU A 124 -0.11 19.55 6.46
N ALA A 125 0.34 20.29 5.44
CA ALA A 125 -0.55 21.02 4.56
C ALA A 125 -1.55 20.10 3.84
N ILE A 126 -1.07 18.97 3.31
CA ILE A 126 -1.94 17.98 2.66
C ILE A 126 -2.86 17.33 3.70
N PHE A 127 -2.35 16.92 4.84
CA PHE A 127 -3.14 16.35 5.94
C PHE A 127 -4.31 17.25 6.36
N TYR A 128 -4.05 18.53 6.66
CA TYR A 128 -5.09 19.48 7.04
C TYR A 128 -6.06 19.82 5.90
N SER A 129 -5.67 19.58 4.64
CA SER A 129 -6.55 19.80 3.48
C SER A 129 -7.55 18.67 3.25
N ILE A 130 -7.14 17.42 3.52
CA ILE A 130 -7.93 16.21 3.24
C ILE A 130 -8.76 15.75 4.43
N VAL A 131 -8.42 16.20 5.65
CA VAL A 131 -9.21 15.92 6.84
C VAL A 131 -10.37 16.91 6.91
N ASP A 132 -11.61 16.40 6.99
CA ASP A 132 -12.81 17.24 7.03
C ASP A 132 -13.00 17.97 8.37
N SER A 133 -12.42 17.46 9.46
CA SER A 133 -12.50 18.08 10.78
C SER A 133 -11.50 19.23 10.95
N ARG A 134 -11.86 20.24 11.76
CA ARG A 134 -10.91 21.26 12.21
C ARG A 134 -9.91 20.62 13.16
N VAL A 135 -8.78 20.19 12.64
CA VAL A 135 -7.71 19.62 13.45
C VAL A 135 -6.81 20.74 13.98
N THR A 136 -6.69 20.84 15.29
CA THR A 136 -5.73 21.74 15.94
C THR A 136 -4.32 21.14 15.87
N PRO A 137 -3.29 21.90 15.45
CA PRO A 137 -1.91 21.45 15.51
C PRO A 137 -1.51 21.20 16.97
N THR A 138 -1.39 19.93 17.34
CA THR A 138 -1.06 19.49 18.71
C THR A 138 0.17 18.59 18.69
N ALA A 139 0.88 18.50 19.81
CA ALA A 139 2.01 17.59 19.99
C ALA A 139 1.68 16.13 19.63
N ASN A 140 0.41 15.73 19.80
CA ASN A 140 -0.08 14.39 19.47
C ASN A 140 0.02 14.06 17.97
N ILE A 141 -0.08 15.05 17.07
CA ILE A 141 0.06 14.83 15.64
C ILE A 141 1.52 14.48 15.31
N PHE A 142 2.47 15.22 15.87
CA PHE A 142 3.89 14.94 15.71
C PHE A 142 4.28 13.58 16.32
N SER A 143 3.74 13.24 17.50
CA SER A 143 3.92 11.92 18.11
C SER A 143 3.42 10.79 17.19
N GLN A 144 2.26 10.95 16.54
CA GLN A 144 1.77 9.97 15.57
C GLN A 144 2.66 9.84 14.34
N ILE A 145 3.24 10.94 13.83
CA ILE A 145 4.22 10.89 12.73
C ILE A 145 5.44 10.06 13.15
N THR A 146 5.98 10.30 14.35
CA THR A 146 7.08 9.51 14.91
C THR A 146 6.71 8.04 15.07
N SER A 147 5.49 7.73 15.53
CA SER A 147 5.00 6.34 15.61
C SER A 147 4.91 5.68 14.22
N LEU A 148 4.45 6.39 13.19
CA LEU A 148 4.43 5.87 11.82
C LEU A 148 5.83 5.59 11.27
N VAL A 149 6.84 6.37 11.68
CA VAL A 149 8.25 6.09 11.38
C VAL A 149 8.74 4.85 12.14
N ALA A 150 8.43 4.73 13.43
CA ALA A 150 8.79 3.57 14.23
C ALA A 150 8.18 2.27 13.67
N LEU A 151 6.95 2.33 13.16
CA LEU A 151 6.27 1.23 12.48
C LEU A 151 6.77 0.95 11.05
N GLN A 152 7.79 1.66 10.56
CA GLN A 152 8.34 1.53 9.21
C GLN A 152 7.32 1.78 8.10
N LEU A 153 6.24 2.52 8.39
CA LEU A 153 5.26 2.99 7.39
C LEU A 153 5.72 4.31 6.74
N LEU A 154 6.57 5.04 7.44
CA LEU A 154 7.33 6.19 6.96
C LEU A 154 8.82 5.97 7.28
N THR A 155 9.68 6.63 6.52
CA THR A 155 11.12 6.72 6.83
C THR A 155 11.55 8.17 6.91
N HIS A 156 12.39 8.48 7.89
CA HIS A 156 13.09 9.76 7.95
C HIS A 156 14.20 9.77 6.90
N VAL A 157 14.33 10.87 6.16
CA VAL A 157 15.32 11.03 5.08
C VAL A 157 16.16 12.25 5.38
N GLY A 158 17.43 12.03 5.73
CA GLY A 158 18.37 13.11 6.06
C GLY A 158 19.27 12.72 7.22
N HIS A 159 20.31 13.52 7.43
CA HIS A 159 21.16 13.44 8.63
C HIS A 159 20.61 14.38 9.70
N ASP A 160 20.79 14.03 10.97
CA ASP A 160 20.32 14.82 12.13
C ASP A 160 20.95 16.22 12.19
N ASP A 161 22.08 16.45 11.51
CA ASP A 161 22.83 17.71 11.50
C ASP A 161 22.34 18.76 10.48
N GLN A 162 21.22 18.51 9.79
CA GLN A 162 20.73 19.40 8.75
C GLN A 162 19.85 20.52 9.32
N LEU A 163 20.20 21.79 9.04
CA LEU A 163 19.42 22.97 9.42
C LEU A 163 18.03 23.06 8.73
N ASP A 164 17.83 22.28 7.67
CA ASP A 164 16.56 22.19 6.94
C ASP A 164 15.58 21.28 7.69
N GLY A 165 14.28 21.59 7.66
CA GLY A 165 13.27 20.81 8.39
C GLY A 165 13.25 19.32 8.01
N PRO A 166 12.73 18.43 8.88
CA PRO A 166 12.79 16.99 8.66
C PRO A 166 12.06 16.60 7.37
N LYS A 167 12.66 15.68 6.62
CA LYS A 167 12.10 15.12 5.39
C LYS A 167 11.73 13.66 5.63
N TYR A 168 10.63 13.26 5.00
CA TYR A 168 10.09 11.92 5.14
C TYR A 168 9.84 11.30 3.77
N LYS A 169 9.74 9.98 3.76
CA LYS A 169 9.36 9.19 2.58
C LYS A 169 8.36 8.11 3.00
N CYS A 170 7.34 7.90 2.17
CA CYS A 170 6.35 6.85 2.42
C CYS A 170 6.86 5.49 1.90
N THR A 171 6.78 4.45 2.73
CA THR A 171 7.17 3.07 2.39
C THR A 171 5.98 2.18 2.05
N ALA A 172 4.78 2.62 2.41
CA ALA A 172 3.54 1.89 2.15
C ALA A 172 3.25 1.72 0.65
N ASN A 173 2.73 0.56 0.27
CA ASN A 173 2.31 0.28 -1.10
C ASN A 173 0.89 0.81 -1.39
N LEU A 174 0.53 0.89 -2.67
CA LEU A 174 -0.76 1.44 -3.10
C LEU A 174 -1.95 0.63 -2.57
N ASP A 175 -1.85 -0.70 -2.53
CA ASP A 175 -2.95 -1.57 -2.09
C ASP A 175 -3.25 -1.42 -0.60
N PHE A 176 -2.22 -1.31 0.23
CA PHE A 176 -2.34 -1.05 1.66
C PHE A 176 -2.98 0.33 1.91
N ILE A 177 -2.51 1.36 1.21
CA ILE A 177 -3.08 2.70 1.35
C ILE A 177 -4.53 2.74 0.85
N ARG A 178 -4.87 2.04 -0.23
CA ARG A 178 -6.26 1.88 -0.70
C ARG A 178 -7.12 1.15 0.33
N ALA A 179 -6.58 0.16 1.03
CA ALA A 179 -7.30 -0.51 2.11
C ALA A 179 -7.57 0.47 3.27
N ILE A 180 -6.56 1.21 3.73
CA ILE A 180 -6.70 2.22 4.78
C ILE A 180 -7.69 3.32 4.38
N ALA A 181 -7.57 3.86 3.16
CA ALA A 181 -8.41 4.93 2.65
C ALA A 181 -9.89 4.52 2.60
N ARG A 182 -10.19 3.26 2.24
CA ARG A 182 -11.54 2.69 2.32
C ARG A 182 -12.10 2.69 3.75
N THR A 183 -11.28 2.44 4.78
CA THR A 183 -11.75 2.46 6.18
C THR A 183 -12.15 3.85 6.70
N VAL A 184 -11.74 4.91 6.01
CA VAL A 184 -12.09 6.31 6.33
C VAL A 184 -12.91 6.98 5.22
N ASN A 185 -13.48 6.19 4.30
CA ASN A 185 -14.27 6.66 3.16
C ASN A 185 -13.57 7.74 2.29
N PHE A 186 -12.25 7.61 2.12
CA PHE A 186 -11.45 8.54 1.32
C PHE A 186 -11.11 7.92 -0.05
N ASP A 187 -11.46 8.60 -1.15
CA ASP A 187 -11.12 8.16 -2.51
C ASP A 187 -9.73 8.67 -2.94
N ILE A 188 -8.68 7.92 -2.56
CA ILE A 188 -7.30 8.32 -2.85
C ILE A 188 -6.98 8.40 -4.35
N VAL A 189 -7.63 7.60 -5.20
CA VAL A 189 -7.27 7.52 -6.62
C VAL A 189 -7.51 8.85 -7.33
N ARG A 190 -8.53 9.61 -6.92
CA ARG A 190 -8.82 10.96 -7.43
C ARG A 190 -7.72 11.98 -7.16
N TYR A 191 -6.88 11.73 -6.16
CA TYR A 191 -5.82 12.65 -5.75
C TYR A 191 -4.44 12.24 -6.28
N LEU A 192 -4.31 11.10 -6.97
CA LEU A 192 -3.03 10.65 -7.50
C LEU A 192 -2.82 11.15 -8.93
N TYR A 193 -1.67 11.78 -9.18
CA TYR A 193 -1.33 12.39 -10.47
C TYR A 193 -1.27 11.38 -11.64
N ASP A 194 -0.83 10.15 -11.38
CA ASP A 194 -0.62 9.13 -12.41
C ASP A 194 -1.93 8.51 -12.94
N PHE A 195 -3.05 8.65 -12.23
CA PHE A 195 -4.34 8.02 -12.56
C PHE A 195 -5.35 9.00 -13.15
N LEU A 196 -4.87 10.14 -13.67
CA LEU A 196 -5.64 11.23 -14.26
C LEU A 196 -5.69 11.18 -15.79
#